data_AF-A0A8R7UQ42-F1
#
_entry.id   AF-A0A8R7UQ42-F1
#
_cell.length_a   1.000
_cell.length_b   1.000
_cell.length_c   1.000
_cell.angle_alpha   90.00
_cell.angle_beta   90.00
_cell.angle_gamma   90.00
#
_symmetry.space_group_name_H-M   'P 1'
#
loop_
_entity.id
_entity.type
_entity.pdbx_description
1 polymer ?
#
loop_
_entity_poly.entity_id
_entity_poly.type
_entity_poly.pdbx_seq_one_letter_code
_entity_poly.pdbx_strand_id
1 'polypeptide(L)'
;MGDLRLRLNQTQRVRLEAALHELQTLAAAAAAAVTFADNIPVNPEDTILKGHGTSDQDGEVVATVCGVVERVQNLVCVRTLRARYKPQKGDIIIGRVSEIASKRWRLETNFSQGAVLMLSSMNLPDGIQVCCCTFTP
;
A
#
# COMPACT_ATOMS: atom_id res chain seq x y z
N MET A 1 -8.86 -27.16 19.58
CA MET A 1 -9.81 -27.38 18.47
C MET A 1 -9.66 -28.81 18.02
N GLY A 2 -10.68 -29.65 18.20
CA GLY A 2 -10.58 -31.08 17.94
C GLY A 2 -10.47 -31.40 16.45
N ASP A 3 -9.62 -32.37 16.11
CA ASP A 3 -9.49 -32.90 14.75
C ASP A 3 -10.86 -33.39 14.26
N LEU A 4 -11.47 -32.66 13.33
CA LEU A 4 -12.58 -33.19 12.54
C LEU A 4 -12.01 -34.30 11.64
N ARG A 5 -12.06 -35.55 12.11
CA ARG A 5 -11.81 -36.74 11.27
C ARG A 5 -12.95 -36.91 10.27
N LEU A 6 -12.93 -36.12 9.21
CA LEU A 6 -13.78 -36.29 8.04
C LEU A 6 -13.48 -37.66 7.41
N ARG A 7 -14.47 -38.57 7.39
CA ARG A 7 -14.38 -39.83 6.64
C ARG A 7 -14.54 -39.53 5.15
N LEU A 8 -13.42 -39.40 4.45
CA LEU A 8 -13.37 -39.08 3.03
C LEU A 8 -13.26 -40.36 2.19
N ASN A 9 -13.98 -40.41 1.08
CA ASN A 9 -13.81 -41.43 0.04
C ASN A 9 -12.43 -41.23 -0.65
N GLN A 10 -11.88 -42.27 -1.29
CA GLN A 10 -10.58 -42.25 -1.96
C GLN A 10 -10.45 -41.07 -2.95
N THR A 11 -11.48 -40.79 -3.75
CA THR A 11 -11.48 -39.65 -4.68
C THR A 11 -11.48 -38.30 -3.96
N GLN A 12 -12.20 -38.18 -2.83
CA GLN A 12 -12.24 -36.95 -2.05
C GLN A 12 -10.90 -36.67 -1.37
N ARG A 13 -10.21 -37.73 -0.92
CA ARG A 13 -8.90 -37.64 -0.30
C ARG A 13 -7.84 -37.16 -1.30
N VAL A 14 -7.81 -37.72 -2.50
CA VAL A 14 -6.89 -37.27 -3.56
C VAL A 14 -7.15 -35.81 -3.94
N ARG A 15 -8.43 -35.40 -4.05
CA ARG A 15 -8.78 -33.99 -4.34
C ARG A 15 -8.37 -33.05 -3.21
N LEU A 16 -8.53 -33.47 -1.95
CA LEU A 16 -8.13 -32.69 -0.79
C LEU A 16 -6.60 -32.56 -0.72
N GLU A 17 -5.86 -33.64 -0.92
CA GLU A 17 -4.40 -33.62 -0.92
C GLU A 17 -3.84 -32.74 -2.05
N ALA A 18 -4.43 -32.82 -3.25
CA ALA A 18 -4.08 -31.92 -4.36
C ALA A 18 -4.36 -30.44 -4.03
N ALA A 19 -5.53 -30.14 -3.46
CA ALA A 19 -5.89 -28.78 -3.05
C ALA A 19 -4.96 -28.25 -1.93
N LEU A 20 -4.57 -29.10 -0.97
CA LEU A 20 -3.63 -28.74 0.09
C LEU A 20 -2.23 -28.42 -0.46
N HIS A 21 -1.75 -29.20 -1.43
CA HIS A 21 -0.48 -28.95 -2.09
C HIS A 21 -0.49 -27.62 -2.87
N GLU A 22 -1.59 -27.33 -3.56
CA GLU A 22 -1.79 -26.07 -4.27
C GLU A 22 -1.82 -24.88 -3.29
N LEU A 23 -2.53 -25.03 -2.17
CA LEU A 23 -2.56 -24.03 -1.09
C LEU A 23 -1.18 -23.80 -0.46
N GLN A 24 -0.39 -24.84 -0.21
CA GLN A 24 0.97 -24.68 0.33
C GLN A 24 1.88 -23.90 -0.63
N THR A 25 1.75 -24.16 -1.92
CA THR A 25 2.49 -23.42 -2.96
C THR A 25 2.13 -21.93 -2.96
N LEU A 26 0.83 -21.61 -2.83
CA LEU A 26 0.35 -20.22 -2.73
C LEU A 26 0.71 -19.57 -1.38
N ALA A 27 0.67 -20.33 -0.30
CA ALA A 27 0.99 -19.86 1.05
C ALA A 27 2.46 -19.44 1.18
N ALA A 28 3.38 -20.14 0.51
CA ALA A 28 4.78 -19.75 0.45
C ALA A 28 4.96 -18.36 -0.19
N ALA A 29 4.16 -18.02 -1.22
CA ALA A 29 4.13 -16.67 -1.79
C ALA A 29 3.44 -15.65 -0.87
N ALA A 30 2.52 -16.10 -0.02
CA ALA A 30 1.79 -15.29 0.95
C ALA A 30 2.52 -15.12 2.30
N ALA A 31 3.70 -15.71 2.50
CA ALA A 31 4.45 -15.59 3.76
C ALA A 31 4.82 -14.14 4.11
N ALA A 32 4.86 -13.25 3.12
CA ALA A 32 5.05 -11.82 3.31
C ALA A 32 3.72 -11.04 3.43
N ALA A 33 2.57 -11.68 3.28
CA ALA A 33 1.26 -11.05 3.43
C ALA A 33 0.92 -10.91 4.92
N VAL A 34 0.48 -9.72 5.30
CA VAL A 34 0.08 -9.34 6.66
C VAL A 34 -1.33 -8.77 6.65
N THR A 35 -2.05 -9.03 7.72
CA THR A 35 -3.37 -8.46 7.99
C THR A 35 -3.27 -7.36 9.05
N PHE A 36 -4.38 -6.67 9.30
CA PHE A 36 -4.42 -5.61 10.30
C PHE A 36 -4.07 -6.16 11.69
N ALA A 37 -3.19 -5.45 12.41
CA ALA A 37 -2.67 -5.81 13.72
C ALA A 37 -1.80 -7.08 13.76
N ASP A 38 -1.37 -7.61 12.62
CA ASP A 38 -0.38 -8.68 12.62
C ASP A 38 1.00 -8.16 13.00
N ASN A 39 1.71 -8.94 13.81
CA ASN A 39 3.09 -8.66 14.21
C ASN A 39 4.04 -8.95 13.05
N ILE A 40 4.84 -7.96 12.67
CA ILE A 40 5.87 -8.11 11.65
C ILE A 40 7.14 -8.59 12.34
N PRO A 41 7.66 -9.80 12.03
CA PRO A 41 8.86 -10.29 12.66
C PRO A 41 10.06 -9.42 12.28
N VAL A 42 10.61 -8.75 13.28
CA VAL A 42 11.78 -7.88 13.14
C VAL A 42 12.84 -8.26 14.16
N ASN A 43 14.10 -8.21 13.74
CA ASN A 43 15.23 -8.46 14.64
C ASN A 43 15.38 -7.28 15.60
N PRO A 44 15.38 -7.50 16.93
CA PRO A 44 15.44 -6.42 17.92
C PRO A 44 16.81 -5.71 17.96
N GLU A 45 17.84 -6.31 17.37
CA GLU A 45 19.19 -5.77 17.23
C GLU A 45 19.34 -4.81 16.02
N ASP A 46 18.40 -4.85 15.07
CA ASP A 46 18.40 -3.95 13.92
C ASP A 46 17.68 -2.64 14.28
N THR A 47 18.32 -1.49 14.03
CA THR A 47 17.64 -0.19 14.09
C THR A 47 16.73 -0.04 12.87
N ILE A 48 15.44 -0.34 13.04
CA ILE A 48 14.45 -0.35 11.96
C ILE A 48 13.69 0.98 11.88
N LEU A 49 13.58 1.49 10.66
CA LEU A 49 12.74 2.61 10.28
C LEU A 49 11.33 2.11 9.96
N LYS A 50 10.34 2.71 10.60
CA LYS A 50 8.92 2.40 10.42
C LYS A 50 8.39 3.23 9.26
N GLY A 51 8.06 2.56 8.16
CA GLY A 51 7.50 3.17 6.97
C GLY A 51 5.98 3.29 7.01
N HIS A 52 5.37 3.45 5.83
CA HIS A 52 3.92 3.49 5.73
C HIS A 52 3.30 2.12 6.04
N GLY A 53 2.17 2.13 6.74
CA GLY A 53 1.40 0.92 7.04
C GLY A 53 1.96 0.09 8.19
N THR A 54 2.94 0.61 8.92
CA THR A 54 3.48 0.01 10.15
C THR A 54 3.31 0.97 11.32
N SER A 55 3.12 0.41 12.51
CA SER A 55 3.07 1.15 13.77
C SER A 55 3.85 0.40 14.84
N ASP A 56 4.19 1.10 15.91
CA ASP A 56 4.80 0.49 17.10
C ASP A 56 3.72 0.26 18.13
N GLN A 57 3.58 -0.98 18.59
CA GLN A 57 2.70 -1.32 19.68
C GLN A 57 3.49 -2.19 20.66
N ASP A 58 3.64 -1.71 21.89
CA ASP A 58 4.33 -2.41 22.98
C ASP A 58 5.79 -2.84 22.64
N GLY A 59 6.48 -2.07 21.79
CA GLY A 59 7.84 -2.37 21.34
C GLY A 59 7.93 -3.38 20.19
N GLU A 60 6.80 -3.84 19.67
CA GLU A 60 6.71 -4.67 18.46
C GLU A 60 6.20 -3.83 17.27
N VAL A 61 6.68 -4.18 16.07
CA VAL A 61 6.22 -3.55 14.84
C VAL A 61 4.97 -4.27 14.34
N VAL A 62 3.84 -3.58 14.34
CA VAL A 62 2.54 -4.11 13.91
C VAL A 62 2.10 -3.52 12.58
N ALA A 63 1.40 -4.31 11.76
CA ALA A 63 0.82 -3.85 10.51
C ALA A 63 -0.48 -3.07 10.76
N THR A 64 -0.57 -1.82 10.28
CA THR A 64 -1.80 -1.01 10.36
C THR A 64 -2.74 -1.25 9.17
N VAL A 65 -2.30 -2.01 8.17
CA VAL A 65 -3.03 -2.22 6.91
C VAL A 65 -2.79 -3.63 6.39
N CYS A 66 -3.78 -4.18 5.67
CA CYS A 66 -3.63 -5.47 5.02
C CYS A 66 -2.84 -5.33 3.71
N GLY A 67 -1.79 -6.11 3.54
CA GLY A 67 -0.87 -5.97 2.42
C GLY A 67 0.27 -6.95 2.45
N VAL A 68 1.30 -6.65 1.66
CA VAL A 68 2.56 -7.40 1.65
C VAL A 68 3.63 -6.55 2.31
N VAL A 69 4.40 -7.13 3.21
CA VAL A 69 5.55 -6.47 3.85
C VAL A 69 6.65 -6.28 2.82
N GLU A 70 7.08 -5.03 2.64
CA GLU A 70 8.24 -4.66 1.86
C GLU A 70 9.35 -4.20 2.82
N ARG A 71 10.48 -4.90 2.76
CA ARG A 71 11.66 -4.58 3.55
C ARG A 71 12.75 -4.08 2.62
N VAL A 72 13.12 -2.81 2.79
CA VAL A 72 14.18 -2.16 2.03
C VAL A 72 15.25 -1.71 3.01
N GLN A 73 16.31 -2.51 3.13
CA GLN A 73 17.36 -2.32 4.14
C GLN A 73 16.76 -2.31 5.55
N ASN A 74 16.85 -1.16 6.23
CA ASN A 74 16.32 -0.94 7.57
C ASN A 74 14.90 -0.37 7.55
N LEU A 75 14.30 -0.09 6.39
CA LEU A 75 12.93 0.40 6.29
C LEU A 75 11.95 -0.76 6.12
N VAL A 76 10.95 -0.83 7.00
CA VAL A 76 9.84 -1.78 6.89
C VAL A 76 8.56 -1.01 6.62
N CYS A 77 7.94 -1.28 5.47
CA CYS A 77 6.65 -0.75 5.09
C CYS A 77 5.71 -1.87 4.64
N VAL A 78 4.41 -1.59 4.65
CA VAL A 78 3.40 -2.53 4.13
C VAL A 78 2.81 -1.95 2.85
N ARG A 79 3.00 -2.68 1.74
CA ARG A 79 2.35 -2.39 0.46
C ARG A 79 0.93 -2.94 0.51
N THR A 80 -0.03 -2.04 0.67
CA THR A 80 -1.46 -2.36 0.68
C THR A 80 -1.91 -2.93 -0.67
N LEU A 81 -2.81 -3.91 -0.63
CA LEU A 81 -3.43 -4.46 -1.85
C LEU A 81 -4.33 -3.45 -2.58
N ARG A 82 -4.92 -2.50 -1.84
CA ARG A 82 -5.78 -1.45 -2.37
C ARG A 82 -5.41 -0.12 -1.72
N ALA A 83 -4.90 0.83 -2.51
CA ALA A 83 -4.58 2.18 -2.07
C ALA A 83 -5.11 3.23 -3.04
N ARG A 84 -5.42 4.41 -2.48
CA ARG A 84 -5.55 5.63 -3.29
C ARG A 84 -4.18 6.05 -3.80
N TYR A 85 -4.16 6.75 -4.93
CA TYR A 85 -2.94 7.31 -5.49
C TYR A 85 -2.26 8.21 -4.46
N LYS A 86 -0.99 7.94 -4.11
CA LYS A 86 -0.18 8.76 -3.22
C LYS A 86 0.79 9.57 -4.07
N PRO A 87 0.68 10.90 -4.08
CA PRO A 87 1.51 11.72 -4.94
C PRO A 87 2.98 11.69 -4.52
N GLN A 88 3.86 11.41 -5.48
CA GLN A 88 5.30 11.55 -5.31
C GLN A 88 5.85 12.69 -6.20
N LYS A 89 7.00 13.23 -5.79
CA LYS A 89 7.68 14.28 -6.56
C LYS A 89 8.13 13.69 -7.89
N GLY A 90 7.72 14.33 -8.99
CA GLY A 90 8.06 13.90 -10.35
C GLY A 90 6.97 13.08 -11.03
N ASP A 91 5.91 12.72 -10.33
CA ASP A 91 4.77 12.05 -10.93
C ASP A 91 4.03 12.98 -11.91
N ILE A 92 3.68 12.45 -13.07
CA ILE A 92 2.81 13.11 -14.04
C ILE A 92 1.38 12.63 -13.80
N ILE A 93 0.50 13.56 -13.47
CA ILE A 93 -0.88 13.27 -13.09
C ILE A 93 -1.87 14.03 -13.97
N ILE A 94 -3.04 13.45 -14.15
CA ILE A 94 -4.19 14.10 -14.78
C ILE A 94 -5.23 14.34 -13.69
N GLY A 95 -5.63 15.58 -13.50
CA GLY A 95 -6.61 15.98 -12.48
C GLY A 95 -7.72 16.83 -13.08
N ARG A 96 -8.91 16.75 -12.50
CA ARG A 96 -10.06 17.59 -12.88
C ARG A 96 -10.04 18.87 -12.05
N VAL A 97 -10.22 20.03 -12.68
CA VAL A 97 -10.34 21.31 -11.95
C VAL A 97 -11.62 21.28 -11.12
N SER A 98 -11.50 21.42 -9.79
CA SER A 98 -12.63 21.41 -8.86
C SER A 98 -13.05 22.82 -8.46
N GLU A 99 -12.07 23.70 -8.19
CA GLU A 99 -12.31 25.08 -7.76
C GLU A 99 -11.21 25.99 -8.32
N ILE A 100 -11.60 27.21 -8.69
CA ILE A 100 -10.70 28.28 -9.11
C ILE A 100 -10.69 29.33 -8.02
N ALA A 101 -9.54 29.52 -7.37
CA ALA A 101 -9.33 30.55 -6.36
C ALA A 101 -8.35 31.61 -6.86
N SER A 102 -8.23 32.73 -6.13
CA SER A 102 -7.26 33.76 -6.46
C SER A 102 -5.84 33.18 -6.44
N LYS A 103 -5.12 33.30 -7.57
CA LYS A 103 -3.73 32.83 -7.78
C LYS A 103 -3.49 31.31 -7.74
N ARG A 104 -4.52 30.49 -7.55
CA ARG A 104 -4.38 29.02 -7.48
C ARG A 104 -5.62 28.27 -7.96
N TRP A 105 -5.42 27.13 -8.59
CA TRP A 105 -6.48 26.20 -8.97
C TRP A 105 -6.40 24.96 -8.08
N ARG A 106 -7.55 24.44 -7.67
CA ARG A 106 -7.65 23.15 -7.00
C ARG A 106 -8.00 22.09 -8.02
N LEU A 107 -7.29 20.98 -7.98
CA LEU A 107 -7.51 19.82 -8.83
C LEU A 107 -7.86 18.61 -7.97
N GLU A 108 -8.82 17.84 -8.47
CA GLU A 108 -9.21 16.54 -7.95
C GLU A 108 -8.39 15.45 -8.62
N THR A 109 -7.58 14.73 -7.82
CA THR A 109 -6.60 13.72 -8.30
C THR A 109 -6.79 12.37 -7.62
N ASN A 110 -8.00 12.07 -7.12
CA ASN A 110 -8.35 10.83 -6.39
C ASN A 110 -7.48 10.51 -5.15
N PHE A 111 -6.77 11.51 -4.62
CA PHE A 111 -6.05 11.43 -3.35
C PHE A 111 -6.92 11.95 -2.19
N SER A 112 -6.52 11.70 -0.94
CA SER A 112 -7.25 12.20 0.24
C SER A 112 -7.25 13.73 0.34
N GLN A 113 -6.21 14.39 -0.19
CA GLN A 113 -6.10 15.84 -0.27
C GLN A 113 -6.23 16.28 -1.74
N GLY A 114 -6.84 17.45 -1.95
CA GLY A 114 -6.87 18.08 -3.26
C GLY A 114 -5.49 18.60 -3.66
N ALA A 115 -5.15 18.47 -4.94
CA ALA A 115 -3.95 19.08 -5.49
C ALA A 115 -4.16 20.58 -5.69
N VAL A 116 -3.12 21.38 -5.48
CA VAL A 116 -3.12 22.82 -5.70
C VAL A 116 -2.09 23.16 -6.78
N LEU A 117 -2.57 23.77 -7.85
CA LEU A 117 -1.75 24.32 -8.92
C LEU A 117 -1.71 25.84 -8.79
N MET A 118 -0.53 26.39 -8.53
CA MET A 118 -0.35 27.84 -8.50
C MET A 118 -0.35 28.39 -9.93
N LEU A 119 -0.99 29.54 -10.14
CA LEU A 119 -1.01 30.20 -11.46
C LEU A 119 0.39 30.65 -11.90
N SER A 120 1.28 30.94 -10.95
CA SER A 120 2.71 31.22 -11.23
C SER A 120 3.46 30.04 -11.85
N SER A 121 2.90 28.84 -11.74
CA SER A 121 3.47 27.59 -12.25
C SER A 121 2.72 27.08 -13.49
N MET A 122 1.88 27.93 -14.10
CA MET A 122 1.09 27.66 -15.29
C MET A 122 1.66 28.37 -16.51
N ASN A 123 1.63 27.72 -17.66
CA ASN A 123 2.09 28.31 -18.91
C ASN A 123 0.92 28.97 -19.62
N LEU A 124 1.04 30.27 -19.80
CA LEU A 124 0.28 31.05 -20.77
C LEU A 124 0.81 30.70 -22.18
N PRO A 125 0.04 30.95 -23.27
CA PRO A 125 0.20 30.33 -24.60
C PRO A 125 1.54 30.50 -25.36
N ASP A 126 2.61 30.97 -24.72
CA ASP A 126 3.95 31.23 -25.31
C ASP A 126 4.95 30.04 -25.26
N GLY A 127 4.59 28.85 -24.79
CA GLY A 127 5.49 27.69 -24.92
C GLY A 127 5.17 26.47 -24.05
N ILE A 128 5.61 25.28 -24.51
CA ILE A 128 5.44 23.99 -23.82
C ILE A 128 6.29 24.00 -22.54
N GLN A 129 5.62 23.84 -21.38
CA GLN A 129 6.27 23.61 -20.10
C GLN A 129 5.41 22.73 -19.20
N VAL A 130 6.07 22.10 -18.23
CA VAL A 130 5.49 21.11 -17.30
C VAL A 130 5.07 21.83 -16.02
N CYS A 131 3.79 21.79 -15.67
CA CYS A 131 3.27 22.42 -14.45
C CYS A 131 3.52 21.54 -13.22
N CYS A 132 4.06 22.13 -12.14
CA CYS A 132 4.22 21.45 -10.87
C CYS A 132 3.01 21.72 -9.96
N CYS A 133 2.29 20.66 -9.59
CA CYS A 133 1.25 20.72 -8.56
C CYS A 133 1.87 20.51 -7.17
N THR A 134 1.29 21.14 -6.15
CA THR A 134 1.63 20.91 -4.74
C THR A 134 0.43 20.32 -4.03
N PHE A 135 0.66 19.36 -3.13
CA PHE A 135 -0.39 18.81 -2.27
C PHE A 135 -0.30 19.49 -0.91
N THR A 136 -1.39 20.13 -0.48
CA THR A 136 -1.47 20.76 0.84
C THR A 136 -1.76 19.71 1.90
N PRO A 137 -1.00 19.65 3.01
CA PRO A 137 -1.28 18.74 4.12
C PRO A 137 -2.65 19.00 4.77
#